data_AF-A0A846F2P0-F1
#
_entry.id   AF-A0A846F2P0-F1
#
_cell.length_a   1.000
_cell.length_b   1.000
_cell.length_c   1.000
_cell.angle_alpha   90.00
_cell.angle_beta   90.00
_cell.angle_gamma   90.00
#
_symmetry.space_group_name_H-M   'P 1'
#
loop_
_entity.id
_entity.type
_entity.pdbx_description
1 polymer ?
#
loop_
_entity_poly.entity_id
_entity_poly.type
_entity_poly.pdbx_seq_one_letter_code
_entity_poly.pdbx_strand_id
1 'polypeptide(L)'
;MSSSFGKLLTITTWGESHGSAVGVVVDGLPAGLTIDPESIQAELNRRRPGQSKLTTPRKESDALEILSGVFQGRSTGTPISMLVRNQDQRSHDYGDMQTLYRPSHADYTYDVKYGFRDYRGGGRSSARETIGRVA
;
A
#
# COMPACT_ATOMS: atom_id res chain seq x y z
N MET A 1 5.23 -15.98 2.79
CA MET A 1 5.76 -14.91 1.93
C MET A 1 5.87 -13.72 2.83
N SER A 2 7.07 -13.31 3.22
CA SER A 2 7.24 -12.20 4.16
C SER A 2 6.82 -10.89 3.48
N SER A 3 6.12 -10.02 4.21
CA SER A 3 5.86 -8.63 3.78
C SER A 3 6.86 -7.63 4.39
N SER A 4 7.90 -8.14 5.06
CA SER A 4 8.95 -7.36 5.69
C SER A 4 10.25 -7.47 4.91
N PHE A 5 10.90 -6.34 4.69
CA PHE A 5 12.22 -6.22 4.08
C PHE A 5 13.20 -5.55 5.05
N GLY A 6 14.45 -6.02 5.08
CA GLY A 6 15.51 -5.45 5.92
C GLY A 6 15.88 -6.30 7.14
N LYS A 7 16.75 -5.77 8.00
CA LYS A 7 17.27 -6.45 9.20
C LYS A 7 17.33 -5.51 10.40
N LEU A 8 18.11 -4.43 10.28
CA LEU A 8 18.21 -3.38 11.30
C LEU A 8 17.15 -2.32 11.04
N LEU A 9 17.16 -1.74 9.84
CA LEU A 9 16.04 -1.00 9.29
C LEU A 9 15.09 -2.01 8.65
N THR A 10 13.86 -2.10 9.16
CA THR A 10 12.84 -3.04 8.68
C THR A 10 11.63 -2.28 8.17
N ILE A 11 11.19 -2.63 6.96
CA ILE A 11 10.03 -2.04 6.29
C ILE A 11 9.00 -3.14 6.10
N THR A 12 7.84 -2.99 6.72
CA THR A 12 6.74 -3.97 6.64
C THR A 12 5.52 -3.33 5.99
N THR A 13 5.17 -3.76 4.79
CA THR A 13 3.97 -3.25 4.09
C THR A 13 2.76 -4.13 4.39
N TRP A 14 1.57 -3.52 4.43
CA TRP A 14 0.32 -4.21 4.74
C TRP A 14 -0.86 -3.64 3.94
N GLY A 15 -1.96 -4.39 3.92
CA GLY A 15 -3.21 -4.00 3.29
C GLY A 15 -3.36 -4.46 1.83
N GLU A 16 -4.61 -4.45 1.40
CA GLU A 16 -5.09 -4.90 0.10
C GLU A 16 -5.76 -3.75 -0.66
N SER A 17 -5.74 -3.84 -1.99
CA SER A 17 -6.33 -2.81 -2.87
C SER A 17 -7.82 -2.50 -2.69
N HIS A 18 -8.59 -3.42 -2.09
CA HIS A 18 -10.03 -3.28 -1.83
C HIS A 18 -10.36 -3.43 -0.34
N GLY A 19 -9.34 -3.36 0.52
CA GLY A 19 -9.51 -3.14 1.96
C GLY A 19 -9.64 -1.65 2.27
N SER A 20 -9.81 -1.29 3.54
CA SER A 20 -10.03 0.11 3.95
C SER A 20 -8.81 1.02 3.71
N ALA A 21 -7.60 0.46 3.78
CA ALA A 21 -6.34 1.19 3.62
C ALA A 21 -5.21 0.25 3.20
N VAL A 22 -4.13 0.84 2.72
CA VAL A 22 -2.80 0.20 2.65
C VAL A 22 -1.81 1.01 3.48
N GLY A 23 -0.74 0.39 3.94
CA GLY A 23 0.23 1.09 4.76
C GLY A 23 1.56 0.40 4.89
N VAL A 24 2.41 1.02 5.70
CA VAL A 24 3.76 0.58 5.99
C VAL A 24 4.10 0.87 7.45
N VAL A 25 4.89 -0.02 8.05
CA VAL A 25 5.59 0.22 9.30
C VAL A 25 7.08 0.23 9.01
N VAL A 26 7.75 1.33 9.34
CA VAL A 26 9.20 1.48 9.25
C VAL A 26 9.77 1.44 10.66
N ASP A 27 10.61 0.46 10.93
CA ASP A 27 11.23 0.22 12.23
C ASP A 27 12.75 0.22 12.15
N GLY A 28 13.42 0.60 13.24
CA GLY A 28 14.88 0.68 13.33
C GLY A 28 15.47 2.03 12.92
N LEU A 29 14.64 3.08 12.80
CA LEU A 29 15.13 4.44 12.64
C LEU A 29 15.64 4.98 14.00
N PRO A 30 16.79 5.65 14.05
CA PRO A 30 17.22 6.35 15.27
C PRO A 30 16.27 7.51 15.60
N ALA A 31 16.21 7.89 16.87
CA ALA A 31 15.47 9.08 17.30
C ALA A 31 16.13 10.37 16.82
N GLY A 32 15.33 11.41 16.59
CA GLY A 32 15.78 12.77 16.28
C GLY A 32 15.91 13.12 14.80
N LEU A 33 15.69 12.15 13.89
CA LEU A 33 15.67 12.42 12.44
C LEU A 33 14.49 13.32 12.10
N THR A 34 14.73 14.34 11.27
CA THR A 34 13.64 15.18 10.74
C THR A 34 12.75 14.34 9.82
N ILE A 35 11.46 14.34 10.09
CA ILE A 35 10.43 13.71 9.26
C ILE A 35 9.57 14.83 8.69
N ASP A 36 9.57 14.94 7.37
CA ASP A 36 8.81 15.92 6.59
C ASP A 36 7.65 15.19 5.87
N PRO A 37 6.43 15.23 6.43
CA PRO A 37 5.26 14.58 5.82
C PRO A 37 4.95 15.10 4.41
N GLU A 38 5.21 16.38 4.14
CA GLU A 38 4.98 17.01 2.84
C GLU A 38 5.91 16.44 1.78
N SER A 39 7.18 16.17 2.12
CA SER A 39 8.13 15.50 1.23
C SER A 39 7.66 14.08 0.86
N ILE A 40 7.15 13.32 1.83
CA ILE A 40 6.63 11.96 1.61
C ILE A 40 5.36 12.02 0.75
N GLN A 41 4.47 12.98 1.03
CA GLN A 41 3.27 13.20 0.23
C GLN A 41 3.60 13.59 -1.21
N ALA A 42 4.67 14.35 -1.47
CA ALA A 42 5.12 14.67 -2.82
C ALA A 42 5.56 13.43 -3.60
N GLU A 43 6.27 12.50 -2.96
CA GLU A 43 6.66 11.22 -3.55
C GLU A 43 5.45 10.32 -3.84
N LEU A 44 4.48 10.27 -2.90
CA LEU A 44 3.20 9.58 -3.12
C LEU A 44 2.40 10.20 -4.28
N ASN A 45 2.38 11.54 -4.37
CA ASN A 45 1.76 12.25 -5.49
C ASN A 45 2.41 11.88 -6.81
N ARG A 46 3.74 11.74 -6.86
CA ARG A 46 4.49 11.33 -8.06
C ARG A 46 4.18 9.89 -8.47
N ARG A 47 3.97 8.99 -7.51
CA ARG A 47 3.56 7.59 -7.72
C ARG A 47 2.11 7.44 -8.17
N ARG A 48 1.23 8.34 -7.72
CA ARG A 48 -0.22 8.23 -7.84
C ARG A 48 -0.65 7.94 -9.29
N PRO A 49 -1.60 6.99 -9.52
CA PRO A 49 -2.16 6.75 -10.84
C PRO A 49 -2.97 7.95 -11.38
N GLY A 50 -3.41 7.90 -12.63
CA GLY A 50 -4.29 8.91 -13.21
C GLY A 50 -3.58 10.17 -13.70
N GLN A 51 -2.24 10.18 -13.71
CA GLN A 51 -1.45 11.31 -14.21
C GLN A 51 -1.41 11.41 -15.74
N SER A 52 -1.79 10.36 -16.46
CA SER A 52 -1.84 10.37 -17.93
C SER A 52 -3.12 9.71 -18.45
N LYS A 53 -3.47 10.02 -19.70
CA LYS A 53 -4.63 9.43 -20.40
C LYS A 53 -4.54 7.89 -20.56
N LEU A 54 -3.37 7.30 -20.33
CA LEU A 54 -3.11 5.86 -20.44
C LEU A 54 -3.23 5.12 -19.09
N THR A 55 -3.33 5.86 -17.98
CA THR A 55 -3.38 5.27 -16.64
C THR A 55 -4.82 5.07 -16.17
N THR A 56 -5.01 4.27 -15.12
CA THR A 56 -6.34 3.98 -14.54
C THR A 56 -7.11 5.28 -14.22
N PRO A 57 -8.44 5.32 -14.44
CA PRO A 57 -9.27 6.49 -14.17
C PRO A 57 -9.51 6.74 -12.67
N ARG A 58 -9.05 5.85 -11.78
CA ARG A 58 -9.22 6.01 -10.33
C ARG A 58 -8.58 7.32 -9.86
N LYS A 59 -9.36 8.13 -9.14
CA LYS A 59 -8.89 9.38 -8.51
C LYS A 59 -8.70 9.16 -7.02
N GLU A 60 -7.73 8.33 -6.67
CA GLU A 60 -7.32 8.16 -5.28
C GLU A 60 -6.47 9.37 -4.88
N SER A 61 -6.80 10.06 -3.78
CA SER A 61 -5.99 11.22 -3.35
C SER A 61 -4.57 10.83 -2.92
N ASP A 62 -4.36 9.55 -2.57
CA ASP A 62 -3.14 9.00 -1.97
C ASP A 62 -2.65 9.83 -0.77
N ALA A 63 -3.60 10.29 0.06
CA ALA A 63 -3.34 11.11 1.24
C ALA A 63 -2.66 10.29 2.36
N LEU A 64 -1.46 10.71 2.75
CA LEU A 64 -0.66 10.14 3.82
C LEU A 64 -1.25 10.45 5.19
N GLU A 65 -1.29 9.43 6.05
CA GLU A 65 -1.60 9.56 7.47
C GLU A 65 -0.49 8.88 8.29
N ILE A 66 0.24 9.65 9.10
CA ILE A 66 1.26 9.12 10.02
C ILE A 66 0.57 8.84 11.36
N LEU A 67 0.63 7.59 11.82
CA LEU A 67 -0.07 7.13 13.02
C LEU A 67 0.82 7.06 14.27
N SER A 68 2.12 6.88 14.10
CA SER A 68 3.05 6.66 15.21
C SER A 68 4.48 7.05 14.86
N GLY A 69 5.35 7.04 15.87
CA GLY A 69 6.80 7.13 15.68
C GLY A 69 7.35 8.52 15.37
N VAL A 70 6.48 9.52 15.19
CA VAL A 70 6.84 10.92 14.93
C VAL A 70 6.25 11.83 16.00
N PHE A 71 7.07 12.73 16.53
CA PHE A 71 6.66 13.78 17.46
C PHE A 71 7.38 15.08 17.10
N GLN A 72 6.64 16.18 16.97
CA GLN A 72 7.17 17.50 16.61
C GLN A 72 8.09 17.48 15.36
N GLY A 73 7.68 16.74 14.32
CA GLY A 73 8.44 16.63 13.06
C GLY A 73 9.73 15.81 13.18
N ARG A 74 9.91 15.01 14.25
CA ARG A 74 11.09 14.17 14.44
C ARG A 74 10.73 12.73 14.75
N SER A 75 11.57 11.80 14.30
CA SER A 75 11.46 10.39 14.69
C SER A 75 11.70 10.23 16.20
N THR A 76 10.95 9.34 16.82
CA THR A 76 11.04 9.05 18.26
C THR A 76 11.96 7.88 18.57
N GLY A 77 12.48 7.19 17.55
CA GLY A 77 13.25 5.96 17.70
C GLY A 77 12.38 4.69 17.78
N THR A 78 11.05 4.85 17.77
CA THR A 78 10.09 3.74 17.73
C THR A 78 9.54 3.56 16.30
N PRO A 79 8.82 2.47 16.00
CA PRO A 79 8.24 2.25 14.69
C PRO A 79 7.35 3.41 14.20
N ILE A 80 7.59 3.84 12.97
CA ILE A 80 6.77 4.83 12.27
C ILE A 80 5.75 4.06 11.42
N SER A 81 4.47 4.15 11.80
CA SER A 81 3.36 3.59 11.04
C SER A 81 2.73 4.66 10.17
N MET A 82 2.56 4.36 8.89
CA MET A 82 1.95 5.23 7.90
C MET A 82 0.88 4.48 7.12
N LEU A 83 -0.20 5.17 6.74
CA LEU A 83 -1.23 4.60 5.88
C LEU A 83 -1.75 5.59 4.86
N VAL A 84 -2.41 5.03 3.85
CA VAL A 84 -3.22 5.73 2.86
C VAL A 84 -4.56 4.99 2.76
N ARG A 85 -5.65 5.74 2.88
CA ARG A 85 -7.01 5.19 2.78
C ARG A 85 -7.37 4.92 1.32
N ASN A 86 -8.08 3.83 1.07
CA ASN A 86 -8.66 3.55 -0.25
C ASN A 86 -10.02 4.24 -0.33
N GLN A 87 -10.23 5.15 -1.29
CA GLN A 87 -11.43 5.98 -1.39
C GLN A 87 -12.35 5.57 -2.55
N ASP A 88 -11.80 5.03 -3.64
CA ASP A 88 -12.54 4.66 -4.86
C ASP A 88 -12.46 3.15 -5.12
N GLN A 89 -12.82 2.36 -4.10
CA GLN A 89 -12.92 0.90 -4.21
C GLN A 89 -14.24 0.49 -4.90
N ARG A 90 -14.17 0.19 -6.19
CA ARG A 90 -15.32 -0.30 -6.98
C ARG A 90 -15.35 -1.81 -7.03
N SER A 91 -15.74 -2.43 -5.92
CA SER A 91 -15.78 -3.90 -5.82
C SER A 91 -16.82 -4.56 -6.73
N HIS A 92 -17.85 -3.81 -7.16
CA HIS A 92 -18.94 -4.32 -8.02
C HIS A 92 -18.47 -4.68 -9.44
N ASP A 93 -17.43 -4.02 -9.96
CA ASP A 93 -16.92 -4.23 -11.32
C ASP A 93 -16.22 -5.59 -11.51
N TYR A 94 -16.07 -6.37 -10.43
CA TYR A 94 -15.29 -7.61 -10.39
C TYR A 94 -16.14 -8.88 -10.14
N GLY A 95 -17.48 -8.79 -10.18
CA GLY A 95 -18.39 -9.91 -9.88
C GLY A 95 -18.09 -11.17 -10.69
N ASP A 96 -17.88 -11.02 -12.00
CA ASP A 96 -17.58 -12.14 -12.91
C ASP A 96 -16.20 -12.77 -12.66
N MET A 97 -15.31 -12.07 -11.95
CA MET A 97 -13.95 -12.56 -11.66
C MET A 97 -13.91 -13.56 -10.50
N GLN A 98 -15.04 -13.80 -9.83
CA GLN A 98 -15.12 -14.83 -8.80
C GLN A 98 -14.78 -16.22 -9.35
N THR A 99 -15.22 -16.52 -10.57
CA THR A 99 -15.07 -17.84 -11.21
C THR A 99 -13.94 -17.90 -12.25
N LEU A 100 -13.36 -16.75 -12.63
CA LEU A 100 -12.34 -16.66 -13.70
C LEU A 100 -10.95 -16.31 -13.14
N TYR A 101 -9.89 -16.89 -13.72
CA TYR A 101 -8.50 -16.47 -13.47
C TYR A 101 -8.04 -15.53 -14.59
N ARG A 102 -7.57 -14.32 -14.25
CA ARG A 102 -7.07 -13.39 -15.26
C ARG A 102 -5.71 -13.83 -15.77
N PRO A 103 -5.49 -13.89 -17.10
CA PRO A 103 -4.17 -14.15 -17.65
C PRO A 103 -3.12 -13.15 -17.13
N SER A 104 -1.92 -13.63 -16.81
CA SER A 104 -0.81 -12.83 -16.27
C SER A 104 -1.02 -12.24 -14.85
N HIS A 105 -2.10 -12.60 -14.15
CA HIS A 105 -2.33 -12.18 -12.77
C HIS A 105 -2.01 -13.30 -11.76
N ALA A 106 -1.83 -12.90 -10.50
CA ALA A 106 -1.53 -13.81 -9.39
C ALA A 106 -2.74 -14.65 -8.92
N ASP A 107 -3.87 -14.56 -9.62
CA ASP A 107 -5.14 -15.13 -9.19
C ASP A 107 -5.06 -16.65 -8.93
N TYR A 108 -4.57 -17.40 -9.91
CA TYR A 108 -4.46 -18.87 -9.83
C TYR A 108 -3.43 -19.30 -8.78
N THR A 109 -2.28 -18.63 -8.72
CA THR A 109 -1.21 -19.00 -7.79
C THR A 109 -1.57 -18.73 -6.34
N TYR A 110 -2.35 -17.67 -6.06
CA TYR A 110 -2.91 -17.45 -4.73
C TYR A 110 -3.91 -18.53 -4.34
N ASP A 111 -4.82 -18.88 -5.25
CA ASP A 111 -5.87 -19.87 -5.00
C ASP A 111 -5.28 -21.26 -4.74
N VAL A 112 -4.34 -21.71 -5.58
CA VAL A 112 -3.64 -23.00 -5.38
C VAL A 112 -2.83 -23.03 -4.07
N LYS A 113 -2.23 -21.90 -3.69
CA LYS A 113 -1.35 -21.84 -2.51
C LYS A 113 -2.13 -21.75 -1.19
N TYR A 114 -3.21 -20.99 -1.16
CA TYR A 114 -3.93 -20.66 0.07
C TYR A 114 -5.33 -21.29 0.14
N GLY A 115 -5.83 -21.88 -0.95
CA GLY A 115 -7.18 -22.45 -1.05
C GLY A 115 -8.29 -21.42 -1.23
N PHE A 116 -7.94 -20.13 -1.32
CA PHE A 116 -8.86 -19.02 -1.60
C PHE A 116 -8.10 -17.81 -2.15
N ARG A 117 -8.85 -16.87 -2.74
CA ARG A 117 -8.33 -15.59 -3.25
C ARG A 117 -9.33 -14.45 -3.05
N ASP A 118 -8.83 -13.23 -2.90
CA ASP A 118 -9.66 -12.04 -2.97
C ASP A 118 -9.86 -11.63 -4.44
N TYR A 119 -11.00 -12.03 -5.01
CA TYR A 119 -11.35 -11.79 -6.41
C TYR A 119 -11.83 -10.35 -6.69
N ARG A 120 -12.06 -9.53 -5.65
CA ARG A 120 -12.57 -8.15 -5.78
C ARG A 120 -11.56 -7.18 -6.41
N GLY A 121 -10.41 -7.67 -6.85
CA GLY A 121 -9.34 -6.87 -7.46
C GLY A 121 -8.02 -7.64 -7.49
N GLY A 122 -6.90 -6.94 -7.31
CA GLY A 122 -5.58 -7.58 -7.21
C GLY A 122 -5.22 -8.05 -5.79
N GLY A 123 -6.10 -7.83 -4.81
CA GLY A 123 -5.84 -8.12 -3.41
C GLY A 123 -4.50 -7.53 -2.95
N ARG A 124 -3.69 -8.38 -2.32
CA ARG A 124 -2.31 -8.10 -1.87
C ARG A 124 -1.29 -7.98 -3.01
N SER A 125 -1.54 -8.61 -4.16
CA SER A 125 -0.67 -8.56 -5.35
C SER A 125 -0.84 -7.28 -6.18
N SER A 126 -1.77 -6.41 -5.80
CA SER A 126 -2.05 -5.17 -6.51
C SER A 126 -0.89 -4.18 -6.41
N ALA A 127 -0.73 -3.37 -7.47
CA ALA A 127 0.16 -2.21 -7.47
C ALA A 127 -0.15 -1.19 -6.35
N ARG A 128 -1.31 -1.27 -5.68
CA ARG A 128 -1.60 -0.46 -4.48
C ARG A 128 -0.57 -0.66 -3.37
N GLU A 129 0.03 -1.86 -3.28
CA GLU A 129 1.09 -2.16 -2.29
C GLU A 129 2.30 -1.22 -2.42
N THR A 130 2.58 -0.71 -3.62
CA THR A 130 3.72 0.19 -3.85
C THR A 130 3.61 1.52 -3.11
N ILE A 131 2.44 1.87 -2.57
CA ILE A 131 2.29 3.02 -1.65
C ILE A 131 3.19 2.84 -0.44
N GLY A 132 3.16 1.67 0.20
CA GLY A 132 4.01 1.40 1.36
C GLY A 132 5.50 1.24 1.04
N ARG A 133 5.88 1.26 -0.24
CA ARG A 133 7.29 1.30 -0.65
C ARG A 133 7.80 2.71 -0.92
N VAL A 134 6.89 3.61 -1.26
CA VAL A 134 7.19 5.02 -1.55
C VAL A 134 7.09 5.88 -0.29
N ALA A 135 6.09 5.58 0.55
CA ALA A 135 6.01 6.09 1.93
C ALA A 135 7.11 5.48 2.80
#